data_AF-A0A1C3KH48-F1
#
_entry.id   AF-A0A1C3KH48-F1
#
_cell.length_a   1.000
_cell.length_b   1.000
_cell.length_c   1.000
_cell.angle_alpha   90.00
_cell.angle_beta   90.00
_cell.angle_gamma   90.00
#
_symmetry.space_group_name_H-M   'P 1'
#
loop_
_entity.id
_entity.type
_entity.pdbx_description
1 polymer ?
#
loop_
_entity_poly.entity_id
_entity_poly.type
_entity_poly.pdbx_seq_one_letter_code
_entity_poly.pdbx_strand_id
1 'polypeptide(L)'
;MTIDEQSLQPYKFYKELCDKGDTTSWLHKLNTEYHGTYGASDKLKNLAAQLVKNYTETAKNYEELNDKTRCIYLNYWLDLETKSYKVEENIPQFDTNVDVYINSIWQKLQQKNNLCERKENHYSYDEMKIRKELFDFCENRNILRNSNTHISCAHLNDWVRQKYDTYFSKENCPKYNKMVQFLAKNESPFHISDTCSFYHIRNTFYDFHCGYKKDTHTYNYIYKYKIDSINNCEHNTMSDGNRLKTFRNEPTTGKSVSTTMLSLGLTPFIICIFFFILYKFSPFGAYFQNNIINKYILRKNINEEAGELLHDVSHRIHSNYQIGNHYIAYQSP
;
A
#
# COMPACT_ATOMS: atom_id res chain seq x y z
N MET A 1 -16.56 12.54 23.42
CA MET A 1 -15.21 12.01 23.76
C MET A 1 -14.54 11.60 22.46
N THR A 2 -13.32 12.05 22.21
CA THR A 2 -12.58 11.71 20.98
C THR A 2 -11.67 10.51 21.26
N ILE A 3 -11.63 9.54 20.37
CA ILE A 3 -10.71 8.40 20.50
C ILE A 3 -9.29 8.91 20.23
N ASP A 4 -8.41 8.78 21.22
CA ASP A 4 -7.00 9.11 21.08
C ASP A 4 -6.23 7.91 20.52
N GLU A 5 -6.01 7.92 19.21
CA GLU A 5 -5.27 6.86 18.50
C GLU A 5 -3.81 6.76 18.93
N GLN A 6 -3.22 7.84 19.46
CA GLN A 6 -1.82 7.83 19.90
C GLN A 6 -1.63 7.00 21.18
N SER A 7 -2.71 6.84 21.95
CA SER A 7 -2.73 5.98 23.13
C SER A 7 -2.85 4.49 22.79
N LEU A 8 -3.21 4.14 21.55
CA LEU A 8 -3.43 2.76 21.14
C LEU A 8 -2.12 2.04 20.77
N GLN A 9 -2.10 0.73 20.99
CA GLN A 9 -0.92 -0.10 20.79
C GLN A 9 -0.32 -0.07 19.39
N PRO A 10 -1.11 -0.04 18.30
CA PRO A 10 -0.55 0.07 16.95
C PRO A 10 0.29 1.33 16.74
N TYR A 11 -0.16 2.47 17.27
CA TYR A 11 0.59 3.73 17.17
C TYR A 11 1.89 3.68 17.99
N LYS A 12 1.80 3.22 19.24
CA LYS A 12 2.97 3.09 20.13
C LYS A 12 4.03 2.18 19.51
N PHE A 13 3.63 1.01 19.02
CA PHE A 13 4.54 0.07 18.36
C PHE A 13 5.20 0.69 17.13
N TYR A 14 4.43 1.30 16.24
CA TYR A 14 5.00 1.91 15.04
C TYR A 14 5.96 3.07 15.38
N LYS A 15 5.66 3.83 16.44
CA LYS A 15 6.55 4.87 16.95
C LYS A 15 7.89 4.29 17.44
N GLU A 16 7.88 3.14 18.11
CA GLU A 16 9.11 2.45 18.53
C GLU A 16 9.95 1.96 17.35
N LEU A 17 9.30 1.49 16.27
CA LEU A 17 10.02 1.13 15.03
C LEU A 17 10.72 2.35 14.41
N CYS A 18 10.06 3.51 14.43
CA CYS A 18 10.61 4.76 13.92
C CYS A 18 11.69 5.39 14.81
N ASP A 19 11.73 5.04 16.09
CA ASP A 19 12.78 5.52 16.97
C ASP A 19 14.13 4.97 16.50
N LYS A 20 15.08 5.87 16.21
CA LYS A 20 16.41 5.48 15.75
C LYS A 20 17.28 5.02 16.92
N GLY A 21 17.15 5.67 18.09
CA GLY A 21 18.04 5.46 19.24
C GLY A 21 19.52 5.57 18.89
N ASP A 22 20.38 4.97 19.71
CA ASP A 22 21.79 4.73 19.37
C ASP A 22 21.91 3.51 18.45
N THR A 23 22.45 3.73 17.24
CA THR A 23 22.62 2.70 16.22
C THR A 23 23.99 2.05 16.23
N THR A 24 24.92 2.48 17.09
CA THR A 24 26.33 2.04 17.10
C THR A 24 26.46 0.53 17.30
N SER A 25 25.76 -0.03 18.30
CA SER A 25 25.76 -1.47 18.58
C SER A 25 25.14 -2.28 17.43
N TRP A 26 24.13 -1.72 16.77
CA TRP A 26 23.42 -2.36 15.66
C TRP A 26 24.21 -2.32 14.35
N LEU A 27 24.97 -1.25 14.11
CA LEU A 27 25.93 -1.18 13.02
C LEU A 27 27.04 -2.22 13.20
N HIS A 28 27.55 -2.37 14.44
CA HIS A 28 28.52 -3.41 14.74
C HIS A 28 27.94 -4.80 14.44
N LYS A 29 26.74 -5.12 14.95
CA LYS A 29 26.03 -6.38 14.63
C LYS A 29 25.81 -6.57 13.14
N LEU A 30 25.37 -5.54 12.42
CA LEU A 30 25.16 -5.60 10.97
C LEU A 30 26.43 -6.03 10.24
N ASN A 31 27.58 -5.47 10.62
CA ASN A 31 28.86 -5.75 9.97
C ASN A 31 29.41 -7.14 10.33
N THR A 32 29.31 -7.55 11.60
CA THR A 32 29.92 -8.80 12.08
C THR A 32 29.04 -10.03 11.85
N GLU A 33 27.73 -9.90 12.03
CA GLU A 33 26.81 -11.03 12.07
C GLU A 33 25.98 -11.19 10.79
N TYR A 34 25.70 -10.09 10.10
CA TYR A 34 24.84 -10.06 8.91
C TYR A 34 25.62 -9.66 7.65
N HIS A 35 26.93 -9.40 7.76
CA HIS A 35 27.83 -9.04 6.66
C HIS A 35 27.19 -8.02 5.71
N GLY A 36 26.82 -6.86 6.24
CA GLY A 36 26.40 -5.73 5.41
C GLY A 36 27.47 -5.44 4.35
N THR A 37 27.08 -5.35 3.07
CA THR A 37 28.04 -5.09 1.99
C THR A 37 28.79 -3.77 2.18
N TYR A 38 30.12 -3.81 2.08
CA TYR A 38 31.00 -2.67 2.31
C TYR A 38 30.70 -1.45 1.41
N GLY A 39 30.11 -1.68 0.21
CA GLY A 39 29.78 -0.64 -0.77
C GLY A 39 28.51 0.19 -0.49
N ALA A 40 27.75 -0.09 0.57
CA ALA A 40 26.58 0.72 0.93
C ALA A 40 26.99 2.07 1.56
N SER A 41 26.21 3.12 1.29
CA SER A 41 26.38 4.43 1.96
C SER A 41 26.15 4.31 3.47
N ASP A 42 26.71 5.23 4.26
CA ASP A 42 26.52 5.22 5.72
C ASP A 42 25.04 5.38 6.11
N LYS A 43 24.28 6.18 5.36
CA LYS A 43 22.84 6.35 5.56
C LYS A 43 22.07 5.06 5.28
N LEU A 44 22.45 4.31 4.24
CA LEU A 44 21.84 3.00 3.95
C LEU A 44 22.24 1.93 4.98
N LYS A 45 23.49 1.95 5.46
CA LYS A 45 23.95 1.11 6.57
C LYS A 45 23.18 1.40 7.86
N ASN A 46 22.89 2.68 8.15
CA ASN A 46 22.07 3.07 9.31
C ASN A 46 20.64 2.54 9.21
N LEU A 47 20.01 2.61 8.02
CA LEU A 47 18.70 2.00 7.79
C LEU A 47 18.74 0.48 8.02
N ALA A 48 19.75 -0.21 7.48
CA ALA A 48 19.92 -1.65 7.69
C ALA A 48 20.20 -2.01 9.16
N ALA A 49 20.96 -1.20 9.89
CA ALA A 49 21.19 -1.39 11.32
C ALA A 49 19.89 -1.21 12.12
N GLN A 50 19.07 -0.21 11.77
CA GLN A 50 17.75 -0.03 12.38
C GLN A 50 16.82 -1.21 12.06
N LEU A 51 16.92 -1.80 10.87
CA LEU A 51 16.21 -3.04 10.55
C LEU A 51 16.65 -4.20 11.45
N VAL A 52 17.95 -4.38 11.68
CA VAL A 52 18.45 -5.42 12.60
C VAL A 52 17.90 -5.20 14.01
N LYS A 53 17.92 -3.97 14.53
CA LYS A 53 17.31 -3.63 15.83
C LYS A 53 15.82 -4.01 15.85
N ASN A 54 15.07 -3.47 14.89
CA ASN A 54 13.63 -3.58 14.87
C ASN A 54 13.18 -5.04 14.70
N TYR A 55 13.90 -5.84 13.93
CA TYR A 55 13.61 -7.25 13.71
C TYR A 55 13.98 -8.10 14.93
N THR A 56 15.17 -7.91 15.50
CA THR A 56 15.70 -8.81 16.55
C THR A 56 15.24 -8.44 17.96
N GLU A 57 14.82 -7.20 18.18
CA GLU A 57 14.48 -6.67 19.49
C GLU A 57 13.06 -6.09 19.51
N THR A 58 12.81 -4.98 18.81
CA THR A 58 11.53 -4.25 18.92
C THR A 58 10.33 -5.12 18.56
N ALA A 59 10.32 -5.73 17.38
CA ALA A 59 9.22 -6.60 16.95
C ALA A 59 9.19 -7.93 17.72
N LYS A 60 10.32 -8.37 18.27
CA LYS A 60 10.39 -9.62 19.03
C LYS A 60 9.79 -9.47 20.44
N ASN A 61 10.07 -8.34 21.09
CA ASN A 61 9.80 -8.14 22.51
C ASN A 61 8.50 -7.36 22.78
N TYR A 62 7.84 -6.83 21.75
CA TYR A 62 6.60 -6.09 21.92
C TYR A 62 5.40 -7.04 22.09
N GLU A 63 4.90 -7.20 23.31
CA GLU A 63 3.87 -8.21 23.62
C GLU A 63 2.43 -7.72 23.44
N GLU A 64 2.21 -6.40 23.34
CA GLU A 64 0.86 -5.82 23.33
C GLU A 64 0.12 -5.94 21.98
N LEU A 65 0.82 -6.44 20.94
CA LEU A 65 0.25 -6.80 19.64
C LEU A 65 0.62 -8.24 19.33
N ASN A 66 -0.20 -8.95 18.56
CA ASN A 66 0.14 -10.31 18.12
C ASN A 66 1.25 -10.31 17.05
N ASP A 67 1.96 -11.42 16.91
CA ASP A 67 3.12 -11.59 16.02
C ASP A 67 2.81 -11.18 14.57
N LYS A 68 1.65 -11.59 14.04
CA LYS A 68 1.22 -11.26 12.68
C LYS A 68 1.09 -9.75 12.47
N THR A 69 0.43 -9.05 13.41
CA THR A 69 0.28 -7.59 13.35
C THR A 69 1.63 -6.88 13.44
N ARG A 70 2.53 -7.35 14.33
CA ARG A 70 3.90 -6.79 14.44
C ARG A 70 4.69 -6.94 13.15
N CYS A 71 4.64 -8.11 12.52
CA CYS A 71 5.32 -8.34 11.25
C CYS A 71 4.76 -7.51 10.08
N ILE A 72 3.44 -7.27 10.04
CA ILE A 72 2.84 -6.38 9.05
C ILE A 72 3.38 -4.95 9.23
N TYR A 73 3.41 -4.46 10.47
CA TYR A 73 3.95 -3.14 10.78
C TYR A 73 5.44 -3.01 10.47
N LEU A 74 6.24 -4.03 10.77
CA LEU A 74 7.66 -4.05 10.44
C LEU A 74 7.89 -3.99 8.92
N ASN A 75 7.08 -4.72 8.14
CA ASN A 75 7.13 -4.62 6.67
C ASN A 75 6.72 -3.22 6.18
N TYR A 76 5.65 -2.62 6.72
CA TYR A 76 5.24 -1.26 6.35
C TYR A 76 6.33 -0.23 6.66
N TRP A 77 6.92 -0.30 7.85
CA TRP A 77 8.01 0.57 8.27
C TRP A 77 9.18 0.46 7.29
N LEU A 78 9.66 -0.75 7.03
CA LEU A 78 10.81 -0.96 6.15
C LEU A 78 10.55 -0.48 4.73
N ASP A 79 9.36 -0.77 4.18
CA ASP A 79 8.99 -0.36 2.84
C ASP A 79 8.90 1.16 2.69
N LEU A 80 8.40 1.87 3.72
CA LEU A 80 8.28 3.32 3.72
C LEU A 80 9.66 3.97 3.89
N GLU A 81 10.48 3.51 4.83
CA GLU A 81 11.83 4.02 5.05
C GLU A 81 12.74 3.80 3.82
N THR A 82 12.65 2.62 3.19
CA THR A 82 13.42 2.31 1.97
C THR A 82 13.04 3.24 0.82
N LYS A 83 11.73 3.53 0.66
CA LYS A 83 11.24 4.46 -0.36
C LYS A 83 11.60 5.90 -0.03
N SER A 84 11.51 6.32 1.23
CA SER A 84 11.93 7.66 1.68
C SER A 84 13.41 7.87 1.40
N TYR A 85 14.25 6.89 1.75
CA TYR A 85 15.67 6.91 1.45
C TYR A 85 15.94 7.12 -0.04
N LYS A 86 15.27 6.38 -0.92
CA LYS A 86 15.42 6.54 -2.38
C LYS A 86 15.07 7.96 -2.85
N VAL A 87 13.96 8.52 -2.35
CA VAL A 87 13.54 9.89 -2.68
C VAL A 87 14.58 10.90 -2.20
N GLU A 88 15.05 10.78 -0.97
CA GLU A 88 16.02 11.70 -0.36
C GLU A 88 17.38 11.66 -1.06
N GLU A 89 17.81 10.49 -1.53
CA GLU A 89 19.07 10.31 -2.25
C GLU A 89 18.94 10.52 -3.78
N ASN A 90 17.77 10.96 -4.26
CA ASN A 90 17.46 11.12 -5.69
C ASN A 90 17.69 9.83 -6.51
N ILE A 91 17.49 8.67 -5.89
CA ILE A 91 17.61 7.36 -6.53
C ILE A 91 16.29 7.06 -7.25
N PRO A 92 16.32 6.73 -8.55
CA PRO A 92 15.11 6.40 -9.28
C PRO A 92 14.38 5.21 -8.65
N GLN A 93 13.04 5.27 -8.63
CA GLN A 93 12.21 4.22 -8.02
C GLN A 93 12.47 2.81 -8.59
N PHE A 94 12.88 2.74 -9.87
CA PHE A 94 13.18 1.48 -10.56
C PHE A 94 14.58 0.93 -10.26
N ASP A 95 15.46 1.71 -9.63
CA ASP A 95 16.74 1.21 -9.14
C ASP A 95 16.49 0.21 -8.01
N THR A 96 17.03 -1.00 -8.18
CA THR A 96 16.81 -2.11 -7.27
C THR A 96 17.97 -2.33 -6.30
N ASN A 97 19.09 -1.60 -6.42
CA ASN A 97 20.28 -1.84 -5.60
C ASN A 97 19.98 -1.67 -4.11
N VAL A 98 19.20 -0.63 -3.77
CA VAL A 98 18.75 -0.38 -2.41
C VAL A 98 17.84 -1.51 -1.91
N ASP A 99 16.87 -1.95 -2.75
CA ASP A 99 15.94 -3.02 -2.35
C ASP A 99 16.67 -4.35 -2.17
N VAL A 100 17.59 -4.69 -3.09
CA VAL A 100 18.42 -5.89 -3.04
C VAL A 100 19.27 -5.90 -1.77
N TYR A 101 19.90 -4.76 -1.44
CA TYR A 101 20.66 -4.64 -0.20
C TYR A 101 19.79 -4.89 1.02
N ILE A 102 18.68 -4.17 1.16
CA ILE A 102 17.77 -4.28 2.32
C ILE A 102 17.16 -5.69 2.42
N ASN A 103 16.70 -6.27 1.32
CA ASN A 103 16.13 -7.61 1.28
C ASN A 103 17.18 -8.68 1.62
N SER A 104 18.45 -8.50 1.22
CA SER A 104 19.52 -9.43 1.59
C SER A 104 19.76 -9.45 3.11
N ILE A 105 19.65 -8.30 3.79
CA ILE A 105 19.74 -8.23 5.25
C ILE A 105 18.55 -8.91 5.90
N TRP A 106 17.34 -8.66 5.38
CA TRP A 106 16.14 -9.34 5.87
C TRP A 106 16.22 -10.86 5.73
N GLN A 107 16.67 -11.38 4.57
CA GLN A 107 16.83 -12.81 4.36
C GLN A 107 17.78 -13.45 5.38
N LYS A 108 18.91 -12.79 5.68
CA LYS A 108 19.84 -13.25 6.73
C LYS A 108 19.21 -13.23 8.12
N LEU A 109 18.39 -12.21 8.42
CA LEU A 109 17.63 -12.14 9.67
C LEU A 109 16.64 -13.31 9.78
N GLN A 110 15.90 -13.62 8.71
CA GLN A 110 14.97 -14.74 8.65
C GLN A 110 15.65 -16.10 8.81
N GLN A 111 16.80 -16.29 8.15
CA GLN A 111 17.58 -17.53 8.24
C GLN A 111 18.03 -17.81 9.68
N LYS A 112 18.39 -16.76 10.45
CA LYS A 112 18.76 -16.90 11.86
C LYS A 112 17.55 -17.02 12.77
N ASN A 113 16.47 -16.31 12.47
CA ASN A 113 15.26 -16.28 13.25
C ASN A 113 14.05 -16.00 12.35
N ASN A 114 13.19 -17.01 12.16
CA ASN A 114 12.00 -16.90 11.34
C ASN A 114 10.85 -16.14 12.04
N LEU A 115 11.15 -14.94 12.54
CA LEU A 115 10.18 -14.08 13.23
C LEU A 115 9.13 -13.52 12.27
N CYS A 116 9.57 -12.90 11.16
CA CYS A 116 8.68 -12.23 10.22
C CYS A 116 8.99 -12.60 8.77
N GLU A 117 7.94 -12.94 8.03
CA GLU A 117 8.02 -13.09 6.58
C GLU A 117 8.17 -11.72 5.89
N ARG A 118 9.15 -11.58 4.99
CA ARG A 118 9.24 -10.43 4.10
C ARG A 118 8.11 -10.51 3.09
N LYS A 119 7.31 -9.46 2.99
CA LYS A 119 6.34 -9.31 1.90
C LYS A 119 6.85 -8.29 0.92
N GLU A 120 7.34 -8.75 -0.22
CA GLU A 120 7.69 -7.85 -1.30
C GLU A 120 6.48 -7.01 -1.70
N ASN A 121 6.74 -5.74 -1.97
CA ASN A 121 5.73 -4.81 -2.32
C ASN A 121 6.23 -3.84 -3.40
N HIS A 122 5.44 -3.70 -4.46
CA HIS A 122 5.71 -2.87 -5.63
C HIS A 122 4.94 -1.54 -5.62
N TYR A 123 4.14 -1.28 -4.60
CA TYR A 123 3.40 -0.02 -4.46
C TYR A 123 4.35 1.17 -4.30
N SER A 124 3.93 2.31 -4.82
CA SER A 124 4.57 3.61 -4.58
C SER A 124 4.54 4.01 -3.10
N TYR A 125 5.27 5.06 -2.76
CA TYR A 125 5.29 5.61 -1.40
C TYR A 125 3.89 6.03 -0.93
N ASP A 126 3.15 6.76 -1.78
CA ASP A 126 1.81 7.26 -1.44
C ASP A 126 0.80 6.12 -1.26
N GLU A 127 0.82 5.11 -2.14
CA GLU A 127 -0.02 3.93 -2.02
C GLU A 127 0.28 3.16 -0.73
N MET A 128 1.56 3.04 -0.35
CA MET A 128 1.95 2.41 0.90
C MET A 128 1.50 3.17 2.13
N LYS A 129 1.60 4.49 2.09
CA LYS A 129 1.13 5.34 3.17
C LYS A 129 -0.37 5.13 3.40
N ILE A 130 -1.18 5.17 2.34
CA ILE A 130 -2.64 4.96 2.44
C ILE A 130 -2.95 3.53 2.90
N ARG A 131 -2.23 2.52 2.37
CA ARG A 131 -2.39 1.12 2.80
C ARG A 131 -2.11 0.95 4.29
N LYS A 132 -1.05 1.57 4.80
CA LYS A 132 -0.74 1.57 6.24
C LYS A 132 -1.82 2.29 7.04
N GLU A 133 -2.27 3.47 6.62
CA GLU A 133 -3.35 4.21 7.30
C GLU A 133 -4.65 3.39 7.37
N LEU A 134 -4.99 2.68 6.30
CA LEU A 134 -6.12 1.75 6.27
C LEU A 134 -5.92 0.60 7.27
N PHE A 135 -4.71 0.04 7.31
CA PHE A 135 -4.37 -1.00 8.28
C PHE A 135 -4.49 -0.50 9.73
N ASP A 136 -3.94 0.68 10.03
CA ASP A 136 -4.04 1.34 11.35
C ASP A 136 -5.49 1.48 11.77
N PHE A 137 -6.35 1.97 10.87
CA PHE A 137 -7.77 2.08 11.13
C PHE A 137 -8.39 0.72 11.48
N CYS A 138 -8.12 -0.32 10.69
CA CYS A 138 -8.69 -1.65 10.91
C CYS A 138 -8.22 -2.28 12.22
N GLU A 139 -6.93 -2.18 12.54
CA GLU A 139 -6.38 -2.72 13.79
C GLU A 139 -6.92 -1.95 15.01
N ASN A 140 -6.93 -0.61 14.94
CA ASN A 140 -7.52 0.22 16.00
C ASN A 140 -9.00 -0.13 16.20
N ARG A 141 -9.79 -0.24 15.13
CA ARG A 141 -11.20 -0.65 15.18
C ARG A 141 -11.37 -2.01 15.86
N ASN A 142 -10.53 -2.99 15.52
CA ASN A 142 -10.59 -4.33 16.09
C ASN A 142 -10.23 -4.33 17.59
N ILE A 143 -9.21 -3.57 17.99
CA ILE A 143 -8.82 -3.40 19.40
C ILE A 143 -9.95 -2.72 20.18
N LEU A 144 -10.45 -1.59 19.69
CA LEU A 144 -11.50 -0.81 20.36
C LEU A 144 -12.78 -1.64 20.53
N ARG A 145 -13.14 -2.45 19.53
CA ARG A 145 -14.28 -3.38 19.61
C ARG A 145 -14.13 -4.40 20.73
N ASN A 146 -12.94 -4.98 20.86
CA ASN A 146 -12.70 -6.08 21.80
C ASN A 146 -12.28 -5.59 23.19
N SER A 147 -11.97 -4.30 23.33
CA SER A 147 -11.54 -3.71 24.60
C SER A 147 -12.70 -3.47 25.56
N ASN A 148 -12.47 -3.67 26.86
CA ASN A 148 -13.35 -3.19 27.93
C ASN A 148 -13.24 -1.66 28.14
N THR A 149 -12.94 -0.90 27.08
CA THR A 149 -12.78 0.55 27.20
C THR A 149 -14.11 1.21 27.61
N HIS A 150 -14.03 2.30 28.36
CA HIS A 150 -15.19 3.16 28.68
C HIS A 150 -15.76 3.89 27.45
N ILE A 151 -15.37 3.51 26.23
CA ILE A 151 -15.83 4.11 25.00
C ILE A 151 -17.23 3.58 24.72
N SER A 152 -18.20 4.49 24.71
CA SER A 152 -19.56 4.13 24.34
C SER A 152 -19.61 3.68 22.88
N CYS A 153 -20.49 2.73 22.57
CA CYS A 153 -20.70 2.28 21.20
C CYS A 153 -21.05 3.43 20.23
N ALA A 154 -21.76 4.45 20.69
CA ALA A 154 -22.04 5.65 19.91
C ALA A 154 -20.76 6.42 19.54
N HIS A 155 -19.86 6.64 20.49
CA HIS A 155 -18.57 7.29 20.21
C HIS A 155 -17.69 6.47 19.25
N LEU A 156 -17.73 5.14 19.34
CA LEU A 156 -17.02 4.27 18.40
C LEU A 156 -17.59 4.40 16.98
N ASN A 157 -18.91 4.42 16.83
CA ASN A 157 -19.56 4.64 15.53
C ASN A 157 -19.27 6.02 14.94
N ASP A 158 -19.25 7.07 15.77
CA ASP A 158 -18.89 8.41 15.33
C ASP A 158 -17.44 8.47 14.84
N TRP A 159 -16.52 7.80 15.52
CA TRP A 159 -15.13 7.70 15.07
C TRP A 159 -15.00 6.92 13.74
N VAL A 160 -15.69 5.78 13.58
CA VAL A 160 -15.71 5.04 12.31
C VAL A 160 -16.24 5.92 11.17
N ARG A 161 -17.28 6.71 11.42
CA ARG A 161 -17.82 7.65 10.44
C ARG A 161 -16.80 8.72 10.05
N GLN A 162 -16.16 9.36 11.03
CA GLN A 162 -15.13 10.38 10.75
C GLN A 162 -13.99 9.83 9.88
N LYS A 163 -13.58 8.58 10.12
CA LYS A 163 -12.59 7.90 9.28
C LYS A 163 -13.12 7.63 7.87
N TYR A 164 -14.34 7.11 7.75
CA TYR A 164 -15.00 6.93 6.46
C TYR A 164 -15.06 8.25 5.66
N ASP A 165 -15.52 9.34 6.28
CA ASP A 165 -15.66 10.64 5.62
C ASP A 165 -14.29 11.23 5.21
N THR A 166 -13.23 10.89 5.95
CA THR A 166 -11.84 11.26 5.60
C THR A 166 -11.38 10.52 4.35
N TYR A 167 -11.57 9.21 4.27
CA TYR A 167 -11.15 8.41 3.11
C TYR A 167 -11.98 8.68 1.85
N PHE A 168 -13.29 8.89 2.02
CA PHE A 168 -14.23 9.02 0.91
C PHE A 168 -14.81 10.43 0.79
N SER A 169 -14.01 11.44 1.15
CA SER A 169 -14.31 12.84 0.86
C SER A 169 -14.38 13.09 -0.65
N LYS A 170 -14.96 14.22 -1.06
CA LYS A 170 -15.04 14.63 -2.48
C LYS A 170 -13.66 14.69 -3.17
N GLU A 171 -12.60 14.93 -2.40
CA GLU A 171 -11.23 15.01 -2.91
C GLU A 171 -10.56 13.64 -2.92
N ASN A 172 -10.65 12.90 -1.81
CA ASN A 172 -9.92 11.65 -1.62
C ASN A 172 -10.53 10.49 -2.41
N CYS A 173 -11.87 10.38 -2.48
CA CYS A 173 -12.54 9.28 -3.17
C CYS A 173 -12.09 9.17 -4.64
N PRO A 174 -12.19 10.23 -5.47
CA PRO A 174 -11.76 10.14 -6.87
C PRO A 174 -10.25 9.96 -7.01
N LYS A 175 -9.45 10.52 -6.09
CA LYS A 175 -7.99 10.34 -6.06
C LYS A 175 -7.62 8.87 -5.87
N TYR A 176 -8.18 8.23 -4.86
CA TYR A 176 -7.90 6.83 -4.56
C TYR A 176 -8.44 5.91 -5.65
N ASN A 177 -9.62 6.18 -6.20
CA ASN A 177 -10.15 5.41 -7.31
C ASN A 177 -9.20 5.46 -8.53
N LYS A 178 -8.69 6.64 -8.88
CA LYS A 178 -7.69 6.80 -9.97
C LYS A 178 -6.39 6.05 -9.71
N MET A 179 -5.91 5.98 -8.46
CA MET A 179 -4.69 5.24 -8.10
C MET A 179 -4.80 3.75 -8.44
N VAL A 180 -5.99 3.16 -8.33
CA VAL A 180 -6.19 1.71 -8.46
C VAL A 180 -7.03 1.30 -9.67
N GLN A 181 -7.37 2.24 -10.55
CA GLN A 181 -8.29 2.00 -11.68
C GLN A 181 -7.84 0.91 -12.67
N PHE A 182 -6.54 0.60 -12.68
CA PHE A 182 -5.95 -0.42 -13.56
C PHE A 182 -5.44 -1.66 -12.80
N LEU A 183 -5.64 -1.72 -11.49
CA LEU A 183 -5.20 -2.84 -10.67
C LEU A 183 -6.36 -3.81 -10.43
N ALA A 184 -6.07 -5.10 -10.52
CA ALA A 184 -7.00 -6.09 -10.01
C ALA A 184 -7.19 -5.91 -8.49
N LYS A 185 -8.37 -6.25 -7.96
CA LYS A 185 -8.69 -6.07 -6.53
C LYS A 185 -7.64 -6.71 -5.61
N ASN A 186 -7.19 -7.92 -5.93
CA ASN A 186 -6.20 -8.68 -5.16
C ASN A 186 -4.78 -8.11 -5.26
N GLU A 187 -4.50 -7.32 -6.31
CA GLU A 187 -3.22 -6.66 -6.53
C GLU A 187 -3.20 -5.24 -5.96
N SER A 188 -4.36 -4.70 -5.59
CA SER A 188 -4.51 -3.31 -5.15
C SER A 188 -3.95 -3.06 -3.73
N PRO A 189 -3.28 -1.92 -3.51
CA PRO A 189 -2.84 -1.51 -2.17
C PRO A 189 -4.00 -1.35 -1.20
N PHE A 190 -5.23 -1.14 -1.69
CA PHE A 190 -6.42 -0.91 -0.88
C PHE A 190 -7.22 -2.19 -0.59
N HIS A 191 -6.61 -3.36 -0.82
CA HIS A 191 -7.11 -4.65 -0.36
C HIS A 191 -6.10 -5.31 0.59
N ILE A 192 -6.41 -5.32 1.89
CA ILE A 192 -5.61 -6.01 2.92
C ILE A 192 -6.28 -7.32 3.29
N SER A 193 -7.60 -7.30 3.48
CA SER A 193 -8.46 -8.47 3.70
C SER A 193 -9.90 -8.12 3.34
N ASP A 194 -10.81 -9.10 3.37
CA ASP A 194 -12.24 -8.86 3.11
C ASP A 194 -12.94 -7.97 4.16
N THR A 195 -12.34 -7.82 5.35
CA THR A 195 -12.81 -6.95 6.44
C THR A 195 -12.00 -5.67 6.61
N CYS A 196 -10.99 -5.48 5.75
CA CYS A 196 -10.10 -4.33 5.71
C CYS A 196 -9.72 -3.99 4.26
N SER A 197 -10.63 -3.33 3.55
CA SER A 197 -10.47 -2.99 2.15
C SER A 197 -11.40 -1.86 1.69
N PHE A 198 -10.93 -1.04 0.75
CA PHE A 198 -11.79 -0.08 0.04
C PHE A 198 -12.66 -0.71 -1.06
N TYR A 199 -12.55 -2.01 -1.32
CA TYR A 199 -13.48 -2.73 -2.20
C TYR A 199 -14.69 -3.31 -1.46
N HIS A 200 -14.61 -3.36 -0.12
CA HIS A 200 -15.67 -3.83 0.76
C HIS A 200 -15.92 -2.80 1.86
N ILE A 201 -16.31 -1.60 1.45
CA ILE A 201 -16.35 -0.43 2.34
C ILE A 201 -17.33 -0.63 3.49
N ARG A 202 -18.48 -1.29 3.24
CA ARG A 202 -19.42 -1.64 4.31
C ARG A 202 -18.84 -2.59 5.36
N ASN A 203 -17.94 -3.50 4.96
CA ASN A 203 -17.26 -4.42 5.88
C ASN A 203 -16.07 -3.77 6.58
N THR A 204 -15.47 -2.75 5.97
CA THR A 204 -14.34 -2.01 6.54
C THR A 204 -14.82 -0.94 7.52
N PHE A 205 -15.87 -0.22 7.16
CA PHE A 205 -16.44 0.85 7.97
C PHE A 205 -17.83 0.43 8.44
N TYR A 206 -17.97 -0.74 9.07
CA TYR A 206 -19.29 -1.18 9.56
C TYR A 206 -19.72 -0.38 10.80
N ASP A 207 -21.02 -0.20 10.97
CA ASP A 207 -21.58 0.39 12.19
C ASP A 207 -21.74 -0.73 13.24
N PHE A 208 -21.29 -0.45 14.46
CA PHE A 208 -21.51 -1.31 15.61
C PHE A 208 -22.96 -1.22 16.06
N HIS A 209 -23.58 -2.38 16.30
CA HIS A 209 -24.95 -2.43 16.78
C HIS A 209 -24.96 -2.05 18.26
N CYS A 210 -25.24 -0.78 18.55
CA CYS A 210 -25.43 -0.31 19.91
C CYS A 210 -26.83 -0.75 20.37
N GLY A 211 -26.91 -1.38 21.55
CA GLY A 211 -28.13 -1.99 22.08
C GLY A 211 -29.41 -1.18 21.86
N TYR A 212 -30.51 -1.90 21.60
CA TYR A 212 -31.82 -1.34 21.32
C TYR A 212 -32.29 -0.37 22.41
N LYS A 213 -32.63 0.86 22.02
CA LYS A 213 -33.31 1.80 22.92
C LYS A 213 -34.79 1.44 22.99
N LYS A 214 -35.21 0.83 24.10
CA LYS A 214 -36.62 0.46 24.35
C LYS A 214 -37.55 1.66 24.29
N ASP A 215 -37.08 2.82 24.72
CA ASP A 215 -37.84 4.05 24.89
C ASP A 215 -38.22 4.69 23.55
N THR A 216 -37.40 4.51 22.52
CA THR A 216 -37.59 5.11 21.19
C THR A 216 -37.89 4.10 20.08
N HIS A 217 -37.92 2.80 20.39
CA HIS A 217 -38.08 1.70 19.43
C HIS A 217 -37.14 1.80 18.21
N THR A 218 -35.96 2.39 18.41
CA THR A 218 -35.00 2.63 17.34
C THR A 218 -33.69 1.92 17.61
N TYR A 219 -33.17 1.26 16.58
CA TYR A 219 -31.76 0.91 16.54
C TYR A 219 -30.96 2.20 16.48
N ASN A 220 -30.11 2.41 17.47
CA ASN A 220 -29.24 3.56 17.50
C ASN A 220 -28.20 3.40 16.40
N TYR A 221 -28.44 4.12 15.29
CA TYR A 221 -27.43 4.60 14.34
C TYR A 221 -26.93 3.60 13.28
N ILE A 222 -27.63 3.57 12.14
CA ILE A 222 -27.10 3.06 10.87
C ILE A 222 -26.73 4.27 10.01
N TYR A 223 -25.46 4.44 9.63
CA TYR A 223 -25.08 5.49 8.69
C TYR A 223 -25.61 5.14 7.30
N LYS A 224 -26.60 5.90 6.84
CA LYS A 224 -27.44 5.54 5.69
C LYS A 224 -26.73 5.63 4.33
N TYR A 225 -25.53 6.21 4.25
CA TYR A 225 -24.87 6.49 2.97
C TYR A 225 -23.38 6.13 2.99
N LYS A 226 -23.07 4.82 2.97
CA LYS A 226 -21.74 4.31 2.63
C LYS A 226 -21.77 3.81 1.20
N ILE A 227 -20.81 4.24 0.38
CA ILE A 227 -20.58 3.60 -0.92
C ILE A 227 -20.14 2.15 -0.71
N ASP A 228 -20.37 1.29 -1.69
CA ASP A 228 -20.09 -0.14 -1.55
C ASP A 228 -18.62 -0.48 -1.78
N SER A 229 -18.03 0.18 -2.78
CA SER A 229 -16.65 0.01 -3.23
C SER A 229 -16.08 1.34 -3.68
N ILE A 230 -14.75 1.46 -3.68
CA ILE A 230 -13.99 2.59 -4.22
C ILE A 230 -14.30 2.85 -5.70
N ASN A 231 -14.73 1.83 -6.44
CA ASN A 231 -15.18 1.97 -7.82
C ASN A 231 -16.46 2.81 -7.95
N ASN A 232 -17.21 2.96 -6.85
CA ASN A 232 -18.39 3.82 -6.77
C ASN A 232 -18.04 5.28 -6.40
N CYS A 233 -16.76 5.62 -6.27
CA CYS A 233 -16.34 7.02 -6.26
C CYS A 233 -16.68 7.60 -7.64
N GLU A 234 -17.67 8.50 -7.70
CA GLU A 234 -18.06 9.18 -8.94
C GLU A 234 -16.79 9.69 -9.66
N HIS A 235 -16.55 9.19 -10.86
CA HIS A 235 -15.48 9.68 -11.72
C HIS A 235 -15.85 11.11 -12.13
N ASN A 236 -15.32 12.11 -11.44
CA ASN A 236 -15.34 13.48 -11.92
C ASN A 236 -14.50 13.57 -13.20
N THR A 237 -15.13 13.25 -14.33
CA THR A 237 -14.77 13.75 -15.66
C THR A 237 -15.99 14.49 -16.19
N MET A 238 -16.03 15.79 -15.97
CA MET A 238 -16.91 16.78 -16.60
C MET A 238 -18.42 16.45 -16.65
N SER A 239 -19.16 16.94 -15.66
CA SER A 239 -20.32 17.81 -15.94
C SER A 239 -20.65 18.60 -14.66
N ASP A 240 -20.20 19.84 -14.61
CA ASP A 240 -21.06 20.87 -14.05
C ASP A 240 -22.42 20.76 -14.77
N GLY A 241 -23.50 20.77 -14.00
CA GLY A 241 -24.86 20.77 -14.53
C GLY A 241 -25.49 19.38 -14.67
N ASN A 242 -25.96 18.83 -13.54
CA ASN A 242 -27.38 18.47 -13.37
C ASN A 242 -27.65 17.88 -11.98
N ARG A 243 -27.54 18.74 -10.96
CA ARG A 243 -28.51 18.73 -9.86
C ARG A 243 -29.53 19.81 -10.17
N LEU A 244 -30.72 19.46 -10.65
CA LEU A 244 -31.96 20.18 -10.30
C LEU A 244 -33.19 19.51 -10.93
N LYS A 245 -34.04 19.01 -10.03
CA LYS A 245 -35.50 19.13 -9.99
C LYS A 245 -36.23 19.23 -11.33
N THR A 246 -37.03 18.20 -11.59
CA THR A 246 -38.27 18.26 -12.36
C THR A 246 -39.14 19.46 -11.96
N PHE A 247 -39.36 20.42 -12.87
CA PHE A 247 -40.60 21.18 -13.02
C PHE A 247 -40.79 21.61 -14.50
N ARG A 248 -42.06 21.69 -14.88
CA ARG A 248 -42.64 21.65 -16.22
C ARG A 248 -42.65 23.02 -16.93
N ASN A 249 -42.45 22.97 -18.26
CA ASN A 249 -42.60 23.90 -19.41
C ASN A 249 -43.31 25.27 -19.24
N GLU A 250 -42.78 26.32 -19.88
CA GLU A 250 -43.28 26.89 -21.17
C GLU A 250 -42.32 27.97 -21.77
N PRO A 251 -42.44 28.29 -23.09
CA PRO A 251 -41.39 28.93 -23.89
C PRO A 251 -41.62 30.43 -24.18
N THR A 252 -40.55 31.18 -24.43
CA THR A 252 -40.63 32.46 -25.15
C THR A 252 -39.47 32.67 -26.12
N THR A 253 -39.90 33.07 -27.33
CA THR A 253 -39.20 33.49 -28.54
C THR A 253 -38.31 34.73 -28.40
N GLY A 254 -37.22 34.80 -29.18
CA GLY A 254 -36.46 36.04 -29.42
C GLY A 254 -35.31 35.89 -30.43
N LYS A 255 -35.39 36.61 -31.55
CA LYS A 255 -34.57 36.60 -32.78
C LYS A 255 -33.09 37.02 -32.58
N SER A 256 -32.14 36.41 -33.32
CA SER A 256 -31.32 36.95 -34.46
C SER A 256 -30.47 38.19 -34.11
N VAL A 257 -29.16 38.31 -34.36
CA VAL A 257 -28.35 38.35 -35.60
C VAL A 257 -26.88 38.32 -35.11
N SER A 258 -25.89 37.62 -35.69
CA SER A 258 -25.01 38.19 -36.72
C SER A 258 -23.87 37.23 -37.02
N THR A 259 -23.88 36.67 -38.22
CA THR A 259 -22.75 36.05 -38.90
C THR A 259 -21.96 37.13 -39.64
N THR A 260 -20.71 37.35 -39.23
CA THR A 260 -19.52 37.56 -40.10
C THR A 260 -18.33 38.00 -39.24
N MET A 261 -17.39 37.08 -38.94
CA MET A 261 -15.94 37.36 -38.71
C MET A 261 -15.17 36.18 -38.07
N LEU A 262 -15.27 34.94 -38.57
CA LEU A 262 -14.44 33.84 -38.03
C LEU A 262 -14.00 32.83 -39.11
N SER A 263 -13.53 33.30 -40.28
CA SER A 263 -13.09 32.39 -41.36
C SER A 263 -11.60 32.41 -41.67
N LEU A 264 -10.73 32.89 -40.77
CA LEU A 264 -9.27 32.87 -40.98
C LEU A 264 -8.44 32.32 -39.80
N GLY A 265 -9.09 31.75 -38.77
CA GLY A 265 -8.42 31.18 -37.58
C GLY A 265 -8.75 29.72 -37.25
N LEU A 266 -9.58 29.04 -38.06
CA LEU A 266 -10.10 27.70 -37.72
C LEU A 266 -9.24 26.53 -38.21
N THR A 267 -8.32 26.73 -39.14
CA THR A 267 -7.51 25.65 -39.70
C THR A 267 -6.52 25.00 -38.71
N PRO A 268 -5.77 25.75 -37.88
CA PRO A 268 -4.89 25.11 -36.89
C PRO A 268 -5.65 24.54 -35.68
N PHE A 269 -6.81 25.10 -35.32
CA PHE A 269 -7.64 24.59 -34.22
C PHE A 269 -8.31 23.26 -34.56
N ILE A 270 -8.78 23.08 -35.79
CA ILE A 270 -9.34 21.81 -36.24
C ILE A 270 -8.25 20.74 -36.27
N ILE A 271 -7.02 21.07 -36.70
CA ILE A 271 -5.88 20.14 -36.69
C ILE A 271 -5.53 19.73 -35.25
N CYS A 272 -5.44 20.67 -34.30
CA CYS A 272 -5.19 20.35 -32.89
C CYS A 272 -6.29 19.50 -32.27
N ILE A 273 -7.57 19.77 -32.57
CA ILE A 273 -8.69 18.93 -32.14
C ILE A 273 -8.61 17.54 -32.77
N PHE A 274 -8.23 17.44 -34.05
CA PHE A 274 -8.05 16.16 -34.73
C PHE A 274 -6.92 15.34 -34.10
N PHE A 275 -5.79 15.95 -33.75
CA PHE A 275 -4.72 15.29 -33.01
C PHE A 275 -5.11 14.93 -31.58
N PHE A 276 -5.96 15.72 -30.92
CA PHE A 276 -6.48 15.40 -29.59
C PHE A 276 -7.46 14.22 -29.62
N ILE A 277 -8.33 14.17 -30.64
CA ILE A 277 -9.24 13.06 -30.89
C ILE A 277 -8.45 11.83 -31.29
N LEU A 278 -7.48 11.93 -32.21
CA LEU A 278 -6.60 10.82 -32.54
C LEU A 278 -5.78 10.37 -31.32
N TYR A 279 -5.24 11.27 -30.49
CA TYR A 279 -4.55 10.86 -29.27
C TYR A 279 -5.47 10.12 -28.28
N LYS A 280 -6.73 10.57 -28.15
CA LYS A 280 -7.73 9.99 -27.24
C LYS A 280 -8.37 8.69 -27.78
N PHE A 281 -8.45 8.51 -29.09
CA PHE A 281 -9.12 7.40 -29.76
C PHE A 281 -8.19 6.49 -30.58
N SER A 282 -6.89 6.79 -30.67
CA SER A 282 -5.90 5.93 -31.29
C SER A 282 -5.39 4.89 -30.30
N PRO A 283 -5.16 3.64 -30.74
CA PRO A 283 -4.70 2.55 -29.86
C PRO A 283 -3.27 2.77 -29.32
N PHE A 284 -2.62 3.91 -29.59
CA PHE A 284 -1.32 4.25 -29.00
C PHE A 284 -1.36 4.37 -27.47
N GLY A 285 -2.46 4.86 -26.89
CA GLY A 285 -2.64 4.88 -25.42
C GLY A 285 -2.70 3.46 -24.86
N ALA A 286 -3.48 2.58 -25.50
CA ALA A 286 -3.56 1.16 -25.17
C ALA A 286 -2.22 0.45 -25.40
N TYR A 287 -1.46 0.79 -26.43
CA TYR A 287 -0.14 0.21 -26.72
C TYR A 287 0.92 0.60 -25.69
N PHE A 288 0.94 1.87 -25.24
CA PHE A 288 1.84 2.30 -24.18
C PHE A 288 1.48 1.65 -22.83
N GLN A 289 0.18 1.52 -22.54
CA GLN A 289 -0.33 0.83 -21.37
C GLN A 289 -0.06 -0.68 -21.41
N ASN A 290 -0.21 -1.31 -22.58
CA ASN A 290 0.10 -2.73 -22.77
C ASN A 290 1.60 -2.98 -22.61
N ASN A 291 2.47 -2.04 -23.00
CA ASN A 291 3.90 -2.15 -22.73
C ASN A 291 4.27 -1.97 -21.25
N ILE A 292 3.52 -1.19 -20.47
CA ILE A 292 3.73 -1.08 -19.01
C ILE A 292 3.23 -2.35 -18.31
N ILE A 293 2.06 -2.86 -18.69
CA ILE A 293 1.48 -4.10 -18.15
C ILE A 293 2.34 -5.32 -18.54
N ASN A 294 2.78 -5.41 -19.79
CA ASN A 294 3.69 -6.47 -20.24
C ASN A 294 5.04 -6.41 -19.50
N LYS A 295 5.52 -5.22 -19.10
CA LYS A 295 6.71 -5.10 -18.25
C LYS A 295 6.47 -5.53 -16.81
N TYR A 296 5.29 -5.27 -16.25
CA TYR A 296 4.89 -5.79 -14.93
C TYR A 296 4.81 -7.33 -14.93
N ILE A 297 4.15 -7.91 -15.94
CA ILE A 297 4.03 -9.36 -16.12
C ILE A 297 5.40 -10.00 -16.36
N LEU A 298 6.24 -9.39 -17.22
CA LEU A 298 7.60 -9.88 -17.47
C LEU A 298 8.46 -9.87 -16.21
N ARG A 299 8.34 -8.84 -15.35
CA ARG A 299 9.08 -8.77 -14.07
C ARG A 299 8.63 -9.82 -13.07
N LYS A 300 7.33 -10.12 -13.02
CA LYS A 300 6.78 -11.21 -12.21
C LYS A 300 7.34 -12.56 -12.67
N ASN A 301 7.36 -12.80 -13.98
CA ASN A 301 7.84 -14.06 -14.54
C ASN A 301 9.36 -14.25 -14.39
N ILE A 302 10.17 -13.19 -14.57
CA ILE A 302 11.63 -13.27 -14.37
C ILE A 302 11.98 -13.56 -12.91
N ASN A 303 11.20 -13.03 -11.96
CA ASN A 303 11.44 -13.28 -10.54
C ASN A 303 10.99 -14.68 -10.10
N GLU A 304 9.91 -15.22 -10.68
CA GLU A 304 9.50 -16.62 -10.49
C GLU A 304 10.58 -17.58 -11.06
N GLU A 305 11.11 -17.30 -12.24
CA GLU A 305 12.17 -18.10 -12.88
C GLU A 305 13.52 -17.99 -12.13
N ALA A 306 13.87 -16.82 -11.59
CA ALA A 306 15.03 -16.65 -10.72
C ALA A 306 14.88 -17.40 -9.38
N GLY A 307 13.65 -17.49 -8.85
CA GLY A 307 13.31 -18.29 -7.67
C GLY A 307 13.48 -19.79 -7.93
N GLU A 308 13.00 -20.29 -9.07
CA GLU A 308 13.17 -21.69 -9.47
C GLU A 308 14.63 -22.07 -9.75
N LEU A 309 15.39 -21.20 -10.43
CA LEU A 309 16.83 -21.41 -10.70
C LEU A 309 17.65 -21.48 -9.40
N LEU A 310 17.35 -20.64 -8.41
CA LEU A 310 18.01 -20.67 -7.10
C LEU A 310 17.64 -21.94 -6.29
N HIS A 311 16.40 -22.44 -6.46
CA HIS A 311 15.95 -23.68 -5.83
C HIS A 311 16.59 -24.92 -6.47
N ASP A 312 16.80 -24.95 -7.79
CA ASP A 312 17.47 -26.07 -8.48
C ASP A 312 18.99 -26.12 -8.20
N VAL A 313 19.64 -24.95 -8.05
CA VAL A 313 21.06 -24.86 -7.64
C VAL A 313 21.25 -25.34 -6.20
N SER A 314 20.31 -25.02 -5.29
CA SER A 314 20.32 -25.52 -3.91
C SER A 314 20.26 -27.04 -3.83
N HIS A 315 19.39 -27.67 -4.63
CA HIS A 315 19.26 -29.13 -4.68
C HIS A 315 20.50 -29.82 -5.26
N ARG A 316 21.18 -29.23 -6.27
CA ARG A 316 22.44 -29.79 -6.80
C ARG A 316 23.59 -29.71 -5.81
N ILE A 317 23.70 -28.60 -5.05
CA ILE A 317 24.77 -28.43 -4.06
C ILE A 317 24.62 -29.43 -2.90
N HIS A 318 23.39 -29.79 -2.51
CA HIS A 318 23.16 -30.78 -1.46
C HIS A 318 23.49 -32.22 -1.91
N SER A 319 23.30 -32.55 -3.20
CA SER A 319 23.61 -33.88 -3.74
C SER A 319 25.12 -34.19 -3.85
N ASN A 320 25.94 -33.16 -4.08
CA ASN A 320 27.40 -33.32 -4.23
C ASN A 320 28.17 -33.42 -2.91
N TYR A 321 27.52 -33.18 -1.77
CA TYR A 321 28.18 -33.29 -0.45
C TYR A 321 28.14 -34.72 0.13
N GLN A 322 27.43 -35.67 -0.50
CA GLN A 322 27.30 -37.05 -0.02
C GLN A 322 28.17 -38.08 -0.78
N ILE A 323 28.99 -37.69 -1.74
CA ILE A 323 29.93 -38.61 -2.43
C ILE A 323 31.36 -38.12 -2.22
N GLY A 324 31.81 -38.22 -0.97
CA GLY A 324 33.14 -37.79 -0.58
C GLY A 324 33.66 -38.65 0.57
N ASN A 325 33.77 -39.96 0.35
CA ASN A 325 34.67 -40.86 1.05
C ASN A 325 34.68 -42.20 0.31
N HIS A 326 35.83 -42.64 -0.19
CA HIS A 326 36.49 -43.91 0.17
C HIS A 326 37.58 -44.36 -0.85
N TYR A 327 38.81 -44.46 -0.30
CA TYR A 327 40.02 -45.24 -0.66
C TYR A 327 40.87 -44.93 -1.90
N ILE A 328 42.09 -44.43 -1.62
CA ILE A 328 43.29 -44.56 -2.45
C ILE A 328 44.05 -45.79 -1.93
N ALA A 329 44.29 -46.79 -2.79
CA ALA A 329 45.26 -47.86 -2.54
C ALA A 329 46.41 -47.71 -3.55
N TYR A 330 47.64 -47.68 -3.03
CA TYR A 330 48.88 -47.64 -3.81
C TYR A 330 49.19 -49.01 -4.40
N GLN A 331 49.69 -49.03 -5.63
CA GLN A 331 50.54 -50.10 -6.13
C GLN A 331 51.58 -49.55 -7.11
N SER A 332 52.85 -49.79 -6.79
CA SER A 332 54.01 -49.84 -7.67
C SER A 332 54.84 -51.06 -7.24
N PRO A 333 55.71 -51.65 -8.07
CA PRO A 333 55.82 -51.63 -9.54
C PRO A 333 55.26 -52.90 -10.21
#